data_AF-A0A2H9NC70-F1
#
_entry.id   AF-A0A2H9NC70-F1
#
_cell.length_a   1.000
_cell.length_b   1.000
_cell.length_c   1.000
_cell.angle_alpha   90.00
_cell.angle_beta   90.00
_cell.angle_gamma   90.00
#
_symmetry.space_group_name_H-M   'P 1'
#
loop_
_entity.id
_entity.type
_entity.pdbx_description
1 polymer ?
#
loop_
_entity_poly.entity_id
_entity_poly.type
_entity_poly.pdbx_seq_one_letter_code
_entity_poly.pdbx_strand_id
1 'polypeptide(L)'
;MNDKTVADDLAKKHKSISIAEFFEKNRHLLGFDSKVKAMLTCVKEAVDNSLDACEENASELKKKKKNFELPNILVRIDNVQNDIYKIIVEDNGPGISPKIIPQVFAKLLYGSKFH
;
A
#
# COMPACT_ATOMS: atom_id res chain seq x y z
N MET A 1 -4.20 -45.09 25.36
CA MET A 1 -4.60 -45.21 23.95
C MET A 1 -4.91 -43.82 23.46
N ASN A 2 -3.98 -43.19 22.73
CA ASN A 2 -4.25 -41.94 22.00
C ASN A 2 -4.48 -42.35 20.55
N ASP A 3 -5.68 -42.84 20.24
CA ASP A 3 -6.04 -43.07 18.85
C ASP A 3 -6.26 -41.71 18.19
N LYS A 4 -5.33 -41.35 17.31
CA LYS A 4 -5.49 -40.20 16.42
C LYS A 4 -6.76 -40.40 15.62
N THR A 5 -7.64 -39.41 15.69
CA THR A 5 -8.92 -39.46 14.98
C THR A 5 -8.72 -39.08 13.51
N VAL A 6 -9.69 -39.45 12.66
CA VAL A 6 -9.73 -38.98 11.26
C VAL A 6 -9.72 -37.45 11.20
N ALA A 7 -10.28 -36.77 12.20
CA ALA A 7 -10.23 -35.32 12.34
C ALA A 7 -8.79 -34.80 12.54
N ASP A 8 -7.96 -35.49 13.34
CA ASP A 8 -6.54 -35.11 13.54
C ASP A 8 -5.71 -35.27 12.26
N ASP A 9 -6.04 -36.26 11.42
CA ASP A 9 -5.36 -36.47 10.13
C ASP A 9 -5.83 -35.49 9.05
N LEU A 10 -7.10 -35.10 9.06
CA LEU A 10 -7.60 -34.01 8.22
C LEU A 10 -7.04 -32.66 8.67
N ALA A 11 -6.86 -32.46 9.97
CA ALA A 11 -6.35 -31.21 10.52
C ALA A 11 -4.93 -30.89 10.02
N LYS A 12 -4.08 -31.91 9.85
CA LYS A 12 -2.73 -31.77 9.27
C LYS A 12 -2.70 -31.25 7.84
N LYS A 13 -3.82 -31.33 7.11
CA LYS A 13 -3.94 -30.79 5.74
C LYS A 13 -4.33 -29.31 5.73
N HIS A 14 -4.78 -28.75 6.85
CA HIS A 14 -5.01 -27.31 6.93
C HIS A 14 -3.69 -26.57 6.81
N LYS A 15 -3.65 -25.60 5.90
CA LYS A 15 -2.52 -24.69 5.71
C LYS A 15 -3.02 -23.28 5.95
N SER A 16 -2.27 -22.51 6.74
CA SER A 16 -2.40 -21.06 6.74
C SER A 16 -1.54 -20.49 5.61
N ILE A 17 -2.02 -19.41 5.02
CA ILE A 17 -1.25 -18.60 4.07
C ILE A 17 -1.12 -17.21 4.66
N SER A 18 0.01 -16.56 4.42
CA SER A 18 0.15 -15.15 4.79
C SER A 18 -0.71 -14.27 3.86
N ILE A 19 -1.08 -13.08 4.30
CA ILE A 19 -1.81 -12.11 3.46
C ILE A 19 -0.98 -11.75 2.21
N ALA A 20 0.35 -11.64 2.36
CA ALA A 20 1.27 -11.41 1.26
C ALA A 20 1.19 -12.54 0.22
N GLU A 21 1.27 -13.79 0.68
CA GLU A 21 1.20 -14.97 -0.18
C GLU A 21 -0.18 -15.10 -0.86
N PHE A 22 -1.26 -14.73 -0.16
CA PHE A 22 -2.59 -14.69 -0.75
C PHE A 22 -2.67 -13.72 -1.94
N PHE A 23 -2.17 -12.49 -1.78
CA PHE A 23 -2.19 -11.50 -2.85
C PHE A 23 -1.19 -11.78 -3.97
N GLU A 24 -0.03 -12.37 -3.65
CA GLU A 24 0.92 -12.83 -4.66
C GLU A 24 0.30 -13.88 -5.59
N LYS A 25 -0.48 -14.81 -5.03
CA LYS A 25 -1.24 -15.79 -5.79
C LYS A 25 -2.46 -15.21 -6.50
N ASN A 26 -2.99 -14.07 -6.04
CA ASN A 26 -4.23 -13.46 -6.52
C ASN A 26 -4.07 -11.99 -6.94
N ARG A 27 -3.02 -11.68 -7.72
CA ARG A 27 -2.67 -10.29 -8.15
C ARG A 27 -3.81 -9.51 -8.82
N HIS A 28 -4.75 -10.21 -9.47
CA HIS A 28 -5.91 -9.61 -10.12
C HIS A 28 -6.85 -8.90 -9.12
N LEU A 29 -6.91 -9.36 -7.87
CA LEU A 29 -7.69 -8.72 -6.80
C LEU A 29 -7.16 -7.33 -6.44
N LEU A 30 -5.88 -7.09 -6.70
CA LEU A 30 -5.23 -5.79 -6.50
C LEU A 30 -5.17 -4.95 -7.80
N GLY A 31 -5.73 -5.44 -8.90
CA GLY A 31 -5.68 -4.76 -10.20
C GLY A 31 -4.36 -4.92 -10.98
N PHE A 32 -3.50 -5.87 -10.60
CA PHE A 32 -2.21 -6.12 -11.26
C PHE A 32 -2.26 -7.28 -12.28
N ASP A 33 -3.40 -7.46 -12.96
CA ASP A 33 -3.64 -8.51 -13.96
C ASP A 33 -3.14 -8.17 -15.38
N SER A 34 -2.88 -6.88 -15.67
CA SER A 34 -2.23 -6.46 -16.93
C SER A 34 -1.25 -5.31 -16.71
N LYS A 35 -0.27 -5.15 -17.61
CA LYS A 35 0.76 -4.09 -17.52
C LYS A 35 0.15 -2.68 -17.45
N VAL A 36 -0.84 -2.41 -18.32
CA VAL A 36 -1.50 -1.10 -18.39
C VAL A 36 -2.27 -0.81 -17.10
N LYS A 37 -3.06 -1.79 -16.63
CA LYS A 37 -3.86 -1.63 -15.41
C LYS A 37 -2.97 -1.53 -14.17
N ALA A 38 -1.91 -2.32 -14.07
CA ALA A 38 -0.92 -2.23 -13.01
C ALA A 38 -0.28 -0.85 -12.92
N MET A 39 0.09 -0.25 -14.06
CA MET A 39 0.64 1.11 -14.10
C MET A 39 -0.39 2.14 -13.64
N LEU A 40 -1.63 2.07 -14.14
CA LEU A 40 -2.71 2.98 -13.73
C LEU A 40 -3.02 2.85 -12.23
N THR A 41 -3.11 1.62 -11.72
CA THR A 41 -3.33 1.35 -10.30
C THR A 41 -2.18 1.92 -9.46
N CYS A 42 -0.93 1.70 -9.86
CA CYS A 42 0.22 2.21 -9.11
C CYS A 42 0.23 3.75 -9.03
N VAL A 43 -0.03 4.44 -10.15
CA VAL A 43 -0.12 5.90 -10.17
C VAL A 43 -1.30 6.39 -9.34
N LYS A 44 -2.50 5.79 -9.51
CA LYS A 44 -3.70 6.16 -8.76
C LYS A 44 -3.46 6.05 -7.26
N GLU A 45 -3.01 4.90 -6.77
CA GLU A 45 -2.83 4.68 -5.33
C GLU A 45 -1.75 5.60 -4.74
N ALA A 46 -0.68 5.88 -5.49
CA ALA A 46 0.36 6.81 -5.03
C ALA A 46 -0.14 8.26 -4.97
N VAL A 47 -0.92 8.70 -5.96
CA VAL A 47 -1.51 10.05 -5.98
C VAL A 47 -2.61 10.20 -4.92
N ASP A 48 -3.47 9.20 -4.74
CA ASP A 48 -4.50 9.20 -3.70
C ASP A 48 -3.85 9.33 -2.31
N ASN A 49 -2.83 8.52 -2.01
CA ASN A 49 -2.07 8.63 -0.76
C ASN A 49 -1.40 10.00 -0.58
N SER A 50 -0.91 10.61 -1.66
CA SER A 50 -0.28 11.94 -1.63
C SER A 50 -1.31 13.04 -1.32
N LEU A 51 -2.49 12.98 -1.95
CA LEU A 51 -3.59 13.91 -1.70
C LEU A 51 -4.10 13.81 -0.27
N ASP A 52 -4.32 12.58 0.20
CA ASP A 52 -4.73 12.28 1.57
C ASP A 52 -3.75 12.86 2.59
N ALA A 53 -2.44 12.64 2.38
CA ALA A 53 -1.40 13.17 3.25
C ALA A 53 -1.42 14.71 3.30
N CYS A 54 -1.58 15.36 2.14
CA CYS A 54 -1.69 16.82 2.06
C CYS A 54 -2.95 17.34 2.78
N GLU A 55 -4.09 16.67 2.62
CA GLU A 55 -5.35 17.03 3.30
C GLU A 55 -5.26 16.89 4.83
N GLU A 56 -4.66 15.80 5.31
CA GLU A 56 -4.40 15.58 6.73
C GLU A 56 -3.49 16.68 7.29
N ASN A 57 -2.41 17.04 6.59
CA ASN A 57 -1.49 18.10 7.00
C ASN A 57 -2.19 19.47 7.07
N ALA A 58 -2.96 19.83 6.04
CA ALA A 58 -3.73 21.07 6.00
C ALA A 58 -4.73 21.14 7.17
N SER A 59 -5.43 20.04 7.44
CA SER A 59 -6.38 19.93 8.56
C SER A 59 -5.69 20.13 9.91
N GLU A 60 -4.53 19.52 10.13
CA GLU A 60 -3.75 19.66 11.37
C GLU A 60 -3.17 21.07 11.55
N LEU A 61 -2.67 21.70 10.48
CA LEU A 61 -2.18 23.08 10.53
C LEU A 61 -3.32 24.07 10.81
N LYS A 62 -4.49 23.86 10.21
CA LYS A 62 -5.69 24.69 10.45
C LYS A 62 -6.14 24.63 11.91
N LYS A 63 -6.17 23.44 12.53
CA LYS A 63 -6.45 23.28 13.99
C LYS A 63 -5.45 24.07 14.85
N LYS A 64 -4.20 24.11 14.42
CA LYS A 64 -3.10 24.85 15.09
C LYS A 64 -3.07 26.35 14.73
N LYS A 65 -4.06 26.86 13.98
CA LYS A 65 -4.13 28.24 13.47
C LYS A 65 -2.86 28.66 12.71
N LYS A 66 -2.26 27.73 11.98
CA LYS A 66 -1.12 27.97 11.09
C LYS A 66 -1.58 28.03 9.64
N ASN A 67 -0.84 28.78 8.83
CA ASN A 67 -0.98 28.75 7.38
C ASN A 67 -0.57 27.37 6.85
N PHE A 68 -1.19 26.96 5.76
CA PHE A 68 -0.87 25.73 5.03
C PHE A 68 -0.79 26.04 3.54
N GLU A 69 -0.07 25.19 2.81
CA GLU A 69 0.02 25.25 1.36
C GLU A 69 -0.97 24.27 0.73
N LEU A 70 -1.44 24.59 -0.47
CA LEU A 70 -2.26 23.66 -1.24
C LEU A 70 -1.41 22.47 -1.72
N PRO A 71 -2.03 21.29 -1.97
CA PRO A 71 -1.31 20.13 -2.48
C PRO A 71 -0.57 20.47 -3.78
N ASN A 72 0.73 20.19 -3.81
CA ASN A 72 1.58 20.25 -4.99
C ASN A 72 2.16 18.86 -5.20
N ILE A 73 1.70 18.18 -6.25
CA ILE A 73 2.04 16.79 -6.52
C ILE A 73 2.70 16.69 -7.89
N LEU A 74 3.94 16.19 -7.92
CA LEU A 74 4.64 15.84 -9.14
C LEU A 74 4.46 14.34 -9.39
N VAL A 75 4.04 13.99 -10.60
CA VAL A 75 4.02 12.60 -11.07
C VAL A 75 4.99 12.47 -12.25
N ARG A 76 5.97 11.59 -12.12
CA ARG A 76 6.95 11.28 -13.17
C ARG A 76 7.01 9.79 -13.44
N ILE A 77 7.03 9.43 -14.72
CA ILE A 77 7.15 8.04 -15.17
C ILE A 77 8.34 7.97 -16.11
N ASP A 78 9.40 7.32 -15.67
CA ASP A 78 10.62 7.11 -16.44
C ASP A 78 10.61 5.69 -17.02
N ASN A 79 10.80 5.52 -18.33
CA ASN A 79 11.08 4.21 -18.91
C ASN A 79 12.56 3.89 -18.67
N VAL A 80 12.84 2.85 -17.89
CA VAL A 80 14.21 2.50 -17.49
C VAL A 80 14.80 1.44 -18.43
N GLN A 81 13.98 0.47 -18.82
CA GLN A 81 14.33 -0.63 -19.72
C GLN A 81 13.04 -1.26 -20.24
N ASN A 82 13.08 -2.03 -21.33
CA ASN A 82 11.97 -2.81 -21.90
C ASN A 82 10.89 -3.23 -20.87
N ASP A 83 9.70 -2.62 -20.95
CA ASP A 83 8.56 -2.84 -20.06
C ASP A 83 8.79 -2.65 -18.54
N ILE A 84 9.91 -2.03 -18.15
CA ILE A 84 10.25 -1.64 -16.79
C ILE A 84 10.16 -0.11 -16.69
N TYR A 85 9.25 0.34 -15.84
CA TYR A 85 8.99 1.76 -15.61
C TYR A 85 9.27 2.11 -14.15
N LYS A 86 9.88 3.27 -13.93
CA LYS A 86 10.04 3.87 -12.61
C LYS A 86 8.99 4.96 -12.45
N ILE A 87 8.07 4.76 -11.53
CA ILE A 87 7.03 5.74 -11.18
C ILE A 87 7.50 6.49 -9.93
N ILE A 88 7.45 7.81 -9.99
CA ILE A 88 7.83 8.71 -8.91
C ILE A 88 6.64 9.63 -8.67
N VAL A 89 6.20 9.71 -7.42
CA VAL A 89 5.22 10.68 -6.95
C VAL A 89 5.86 11.44 -5.79
N GLU A 90 5.91 12.76 -5.91
CA GLU A 90 6.44 13.67 -4.89
C GLU A 90 5.33 14.64 -4.49
N ASP A 91 5.16 14.84 -3.18
CA ASP A 91 4.14 15.72 -2.60
C ASP A 91 4.75 16.66 -1.55
N ASN A 92 4.01 17.72 -1.22
CA ASN A 92 4.34 18.66 -0.14
C ASN A 92 3.55 18.36 1.16
N GLY A 93 3.16 17.11 1.37
CA GLY A 93 2.51 16.63 2.58
C GLY A 93 3.43 16.62 3.81
N PRO A 94 2.99 16.02 4.92
CA PRO A 94 3.70 16.04 6.19
C PRO A 94 4.92 15.10 6.21
N GLY A 95 5.06 14.25 5.20
CA GLY A 95 6.04 13.18 5.14
C GLY A 95 5.72 12.03 6.10
N ILE A 96 6.58 11.01 6.10
CA ILE A 96 6.47 9.82 6.95
C ILE A 96 7.63 9.80 7.93
N SER A 97 7.35 9.51 9.21
CA SER A 97 8.41 9.34 10.21
C SER A 97 9.37 8.20 9.82
N PRO A 98 10.69 8.40 9.79
CA PRO A 98 11.66 7.39 9.37
C PRO A 98 11.52 6.04 10.10
N LYS A 99 11.06 6.07 11.36
CA LYS A 99 10.89 4.88 12.19
C LYS A 99 9.78 3.94 11.69
N ILE A 100 8.78 4.46 10.99
CA ILE A 100 7.62 3.68 10.53
C ILE A 100 7.65 3.35 9.04
N ILE A 101 8.57 3.95 8.26
CA ILE A 101 8.72 3.68 6.82
C ILE A 101 8.73 2.17 6.50
N PRO A 102 9.51 1.32 7.19
CA PRO A 102 9.50 -0.12 6.89
C PRO A 102 8.13 -0.75 7.08
N GLN A 103 7.36 -0.32 8.08
CA GLN A 103 6.05 -0.89 8.38
C GLN A 103 5.00 -0.43 7.34
N VAL A 104 5.03 0.84 6.96
CA VAL A 104 4.10 1.42 5.97
C VAL A 104 4.24 0.75 4.61
N PHE A 105 5.46 0.41 4.18
CA PHE A 105 5.69 -0.18 2.87
C PHE A 105 5.80 -1.72 2.86
N ALA A 106 6.22 -2.35 3.95
CA ALA A 106 6.47 -3.80 3.98
C ALA A 106 5.38 -4.62 4.69
N LYS A 107 4.39 -3.98 5.32
CA LYS A 107 3.28 -4.67 5.98
C LYS A 107 1.97 -4.42 5.25
N LEU A 108 1.41 -5.46 4.65
CA LEU A 108 0.06 -5.41 4.08
C LEU A 108 -0.97 -5.15 5.18
N LEU A 109 -1.97 -4.31 4.85
CA LEU A 109 -3.02 -3.85 5.75
C LEU A 109 -2.47 -3.10 6.98
N TYR A 110 -1.51 -2.20 6.75
CA TYR A 110 -0.97 -1.30 7.77
C TYR A 110 -1.12 0.15 7.29
N GLY A 111 -1.77 0.99 8.09
CA GLY A 111 -2.07 2.38 7.72
C GLY A 111 -2.76 3.14 8.83
N SER A 112 -2.83 4.46 8.70
CA SER A 112 -3.53 5.36 9.63
C SER A 112 -5.05 5.33 9.49
N LYS A 113 -5.57 4.74 8.40
CA LYS A 113 -6.98 4.78 7.99
C LYS A 113 -7.83 3.59 8.46
N PHE A 114 -7.32 2.73 9.34
CA PHE A 114 -8.10 1.65 9.95
C PHE A 114 -8.89 2.20 11.14
N HIS A 115 -10.18 2.49 10.91
CA HIS A 115 -11.19 2.74 11.95
C HIS A 115 -12.05 1.51 12.17
#